data_AF-A0A3G9GIJ8-F1
#
_entry.id   AF-A0A3G9GIJ8-F1
#
_cell.length_a   1.000
_cell.length_b   1.000
_cell.length_c   1.000
_cell.angle_alpha   90.00
_cell.angle_beta   90.00
_cell.angle_gamma   90.00
#
_symmetry.space_group_name_H-M   'P 1'
#
loop_
_entity.id
_entity.type
_entity.pdbx_description
1 polymer ?
#
loop_
_entity_poly.entity_id
_entity_poly.type
_entity_poly.pdbx_seq_one_letter_code
_entity_poly.pdbx_strand_id
1 'polypeptide(L)'
;MKKNTITCFRTKIINTFVLITLSSASASASASASASASAISNQISADILLSKLTDSCDTSLFGYLKQNEAVATKLAPVYTKDNFLFFKVKNRKSHDNDSIVNFTTPLNASGLEIIGYTDQYTNLGKDGRYYNWGFVVKGNPADVIKKLPANVASQLRQDGDIFIKAEWKPSKDDAAPWRAGTNTPSGEPPKLGTVELLLMLEATSANETHIICSLQGTVTQDILKAHRPDLYDEMYNNKITVQKWIIAAELIKNFQMGRLFNSNEEKQKILQDTISTLKKNNPNHPLAYWQELTEIQNNFLDDVARDEPENEKNLRALMALLMVNAMDIDQLKDTPPEQSPIVTLVTNNIMSVEQLVQLKGEFQYGAALRKREEAVKKLKERYDLADKK
;
A
#
# COMPACT_ATOMS: atom_id res chain seq x y z
N MET A 1 5.16 50.62 6.53
CA MET A 1 5.84 51.79 5.91
C MET A 1 7.34 51.55 5.88
N LYS A 2 8.11 52.42 5.20
CA LYS A 2 9.57 52.66 5.36
C LYS A 2 9.97 52.68 6.86
N LYS A 3 11.18 52.34 7.32
CA LYS A 3 12.55 52.15 6.76
C LYS A 3 13.36 51.33 7.81
N ASN A 4 14.64 50.93 7.70
CA ASN A 4 15.80 51.61 7.10
C ASN A 4 17.03 50.68 6.87
N THR A 5 18.03 51.22 6.17
CA THR A 5 19.38 50.67 5.90
C THR A 5 20.45 51.72 6.30
N ILE A 6 21.77 51.47 6.34
CA ILE A 6 22.59 50.41 5.71
C ILE A 6 23.37 49.59 6.79
N THR A 7 24.69 49.38 6.89
CA THR A 7 25.90 49.89 6.20
C THR A 7 27.07 48.89 6.31
N CYS A 8 27.94 48.82 5.29
CA CYS A 8 29.22 48.10 5.30
C CYS A 8 30.38 49.11 5.12
N PHE A 9 31.56 48.86 5.69
CA PHE A 9 32.74 49.74 5.57
C PHE A 9 33.92 49.08 4.85
N ARG A 10 34.80 49.90 4.27
CA ARG A 10 35.89 49.48 3.35
C ARG A 10 37.12 50.41 3.49
N THR A 11 38.23 50.08 2.80
CA THR A 11 39.52 50.83 2.73
C THR A 11 40.34 50.87 4.03
N LYS A 12 41.67 51.07 4.08
CA LYS A 12 42.69 51.64 3.13
C LYS A 12 44.05 50.89 3.34
N ILE A 13 44.77 50.42 2.31
CA ILE A 13 45.92 51.05 1.58
C ILE A 13 47.32 51.01 2.28
N ILE A 14 48.29 50.30 1.67
CA ILE A 14 49.72 50.62 1.31
C ILE A 14 50.60 51.27 2.43
N ASN A 15 51.85 50.85 2.78
CA ASN A 15 53.03 50.48 1.95
C ASN A 15 54.23 49.82 2.72
N THR A 16 55.29 49.50 1.95
CA THR A 16 56.74 49.50 2.31
C THR A 16 57.47 48.20 2.75
N PHE A 17 58.60 47.98 2.07
CA PHE A 17 59.69 47.01 2.25
C PHE A 17 60.24 46.80 3.68
N VAL A 18 60.67 45.54 3.95
CA VAL A 18 62.00 45.21 4.52
C VAL A 18 62.53 43.97 3.79
N LEU A 19 63.86 43.88 3.57
CA LEU A 19 64.54 42.74 2.96
C LEU A 19 65.55 42.15 3.97
N ILE A 20 65.44 40.87 4.34
CA ILE A 20 66.47 40.13 5.10
C ILE A 20 66.66 38.73 4.49
N THR A 21 67.90 38.24 4.52
CA THR A 21 68.42 37.13 3.71
C THR A 21 68.42 35.76 4.38
N LEU A 22 68.62 34.71 3.57
CA LEU A 22 68.81 33.33 4.00
C LEU A 22 70.01 33.17 4.95
N SER A 23 69.96 32.15 5.82
CA SER A 23 71.15 31.38 6.23
C SER A 23 70.80 29.95 6.67
N SER A 24 71.62 29.01 6.18
CA SER A 24 71.86 27.63 6.61
C SER A 24 71.11 27.03 7.82
N ALA A 25 70.50 25.85 7.63
CA ALA A 25 71.04 24.58 8.18
C ALA A 25 70.19 23.36 7.75
N SER A 26 70.71 22.53 6.84
CA SER A 26 70.06 21.28 6.42
C SER A 26 70.51 20.11 7.32
N ALA A 27 69.85 19.92 8.45
CA ALA A 27 70.04 18.74 9.30
C ALA A 27 69.25 17.53 8.75
N SER A 28 69.95 16.57 8.14
CA SER A 28 69.35 15.34 7.60
C SER A 28 69.00 14.36 8.72
N ALA A 29 67.85 14.56 9.37
CA ALA A 29 67.28 13.59 10.31
C ALA A 29 66.58 12.47 9.53
N SER A 30 67.02 11.22 9.72
CA SER A 30 66.43 10.04 9.11
C SER A 30 65.05 9.75 9.68
N ALA A 31 64.01 10.40 9.13
CA ALA A 31 62.62 10.11 9.47
C ALA A 31 62.25 8.70 8.98
N SER A 32 62.43 7.71 9.85
CA SER A 32 61.84 6.37 9.70
C SER A 32 60.33 6.55 9.67
N ALA A 33 59.76 6.57 8.47
CA ALA A 33 58.33 6.76 8.27
C ALA A 33 57.59 5.53 8.78
N SER A 34 57.22 5.57 10.06
CA SER A 34 56.16 4.74 10.61
C SER A 34 54.91 5.02 9.78
N ALA A 35 54.68 4.18 8.78
CA ALA A 35 53.46 4.21 8.00
C ALA A 35 52.33 3.82 8.94
N SER A 36 51.75 4.83 9.59
CA SER A 36 50.45 4.74 10.25
C SER A 36 49.45 4.39 9.17
N ALA A 37 49.32 3.09 8.91
CA ALA A 37 48.22 2.54 8.15
C ALA A 37 46.97 2.90 8.93
N SER A 38 46.32 4.01 8.53
CA SER A 38 45.00 4.38 8.99
C SER A 38 44.09 3.21 8.67
N ALA A 39 43.87 2.36 9.67
CA ALA A 39 42.95 1.25 9.57
C ALA A 39 41.58 1.88 9.30
N ILE A 40 41.15 1.84 8.04
CA ILE A 40 39.83 2.30 7.65
C ILE A 40 38.86 1.53 8.53
N SER A 41 38.21 2.23 9.44
CA SER A 41 37.32 1.61 10.42
C SER A 41 36.13 1.07 9.65
N ASN A 42 36.16 -0.23 9.34
CA ASN A 42 35.06 -0.99 8.77
C ASN A 42 33.97 -1.11 9.85
N GLN A 43 33.36 0.02 10.16
CA GLN A 43 32.26 0.25 11.06
C GLN A 43 31.16 0.92 10.24
N ILE A 44 29.95 0.39 10.39
CA ILE A 44 28.77 0.92 9.72
C ILE A 44 28.38 2.23 10.42
N SER A 45 28.14 3.30 9.66
CA SER A 45 27.75 4.58 10.26
C SER A 45 26.32 4.47 10.79
N ALA A 46 26.19 4.66 12.10
CA ALA A 46 24.89 4.62 12.78
C ALA A 46 23.96 5.74 12.29
N ASP A 47 24.50 6.94 12.04
CA ASP A 47 23.75 8.06 11.47
C ASP A 47 23.27 7.78 10.05
N ILE A 48 24.08 7.11 9.21
CA ILE A 48 23.65 6.70 7.87
C ILE A 48 22.61 5.57 7.95
N LEU A 49 22.73 4.61 8.87
CA LEU A 49 21.67 3.61 9.10
C LEU A 49 20.34 4.28 9.48
N LEU A 50 20.38 5.24 10.40
CA LEU A 50 19.20 5.98 10.87
C LEU A 50 18.59 6.83 9.75
N SER A 51 19.38 7.54 8.96
CA SER A 51 18.93 8.26 7.75
C SER A 51 18.27 7.30 6.75
N LYS A 52 18.91 6.17 6.46
CA LYS A 52 18.41 5.18 5.48
C LYS A 52 17.07 4.53 5.89
N LEU A 53 16.72 4.52 7.17
CA LEU A 53 15.37 4.20 7.63
C LEU A 53 14.44 5.43 7.49
N THR A 54 14.85 6.58 8.03
CA THR A 54 13.96 7.72 8.31
C THR A 54 13.73 8.70 7.15
N ASP A 55 14.58 8.71 6.12
CA ASP A 55 14.45 9.62 4.97
C ASP A 55 13.23 9.27 4.08
N SER A 56 13.02 7.97 3.81
CA SER A 56 12.04 7.50 2.81
C SER A 56 11.33 6.17 3.14
N CYS A 57 11.68 5.48 4.23
CA CYS A 57 11.10 4.16 4.57
C CYS A 57 11.09 3.16 3.40
N ASP A 58 12.21 3.04 2.68
CA ASP A 58 12.35 2.22 1.46
C ASP A 58 13.44 1.14 1.58
N THR A 59 13.79 0.54 0.44
CA THR A 59 14.83 -0.49 0.31
C THR A 59 16.27 0.00 0.53
N SER A 60 16.52 1.29 0.67
CA SER A 60 17.87 1.85 0.77
C SER A 60 18.58 1.48 2.08
N LEU A 61 17.84 1.20 3.17
CA LEU A 61 18.38 0.58 4.37
C LEU A 61 18.99 -0.80 4.07
N PHE A 62 18.24 -1.69 3.43
CA PHE A 62 18.70 -3.05 3.12
C PHE A 62 19.82 -3.07 2.08
N GLY A 63 19.85 -2.08 1.18
CA GLY A 63 20.96 -1.86 0.25
C GLY A 63 22.24 -1.39 0.97
N TYR A 64 22.12 -0.45 1.91
CA TYR A 64 23.25 0.00 2.72
C TYR A 64 23.76 -1.11 3.66
N LEU A 65 22.88 -1.92 4.24
CA LEU A 65 23.25 -3.12 4.99
C LEU A 65 24.03 -4.12 4.12
N LYS A 66 23.63 -4.34 2.85
CA LYS A 66 24.38 -5.23 1.94
C LYS A 66 25.76 -4.68 1.58
N GLN A 67 25.89 -3.37 1.37
CA GLN A 67 27.19 -2.72 1.16
C GLN A 67 28.13 -2.86 2.37
N ASN A 68 27.58 -3.09 3.58
CA ASN A 68 28.32 -3.17 4.85
C ASN A 68 28.19 -4.57 5.51
N GLU A 69 27.96 -5.63 4.72
CA GLU A 69 27.60 -6.97 5.20
C GLU A 69 28.59 -7.55 6.22
N ALA A 70 29.89 -7.33 6.04
CA ALA A 70 30.95 -7.78 6.96
C ALA A 70 30.98 -7.05 8.34
N VAL A 71 30.10 -6.06 8.51
CA VAL A 71 29.83 -5.37 9.78
C VAL A 71 28.43 -5.73 10.28
N ALA A 72 27.41 -5.69 9.41
CA ALA A 72 26.03 -6.03 9.78
C ALA A 72 25.91 -7.47 10.35
N THR A 73 26.63 -8.43 9.76
CA THR A 73 26.76 -9.82 10.25
C THR A 73 27.33 -9.96 11.66
N LYS A 74 28.02 -8.93 12.18
CA LYS A 74 28.58 -8.92 13.54
C LYS A 74 27.63 -8.27 14.54
N LEU A 75 26.76 -7.35 14.09
CA LEU A 75 25.77 -6.68 14.93
C LEU A 75 24.63 -7.63 15.30
N ALA A 76 24.11 -8.38 14.35
CA ALA A 76 23.03 -9.33 14.57
C ALA A 76 23.03 -10.45 13.52
N PRO A 77 22.31 -11.56 13.75
CA PRO A 77 21.92 -12.48 12.69
C PRO A 77 21.30 -11.74 11.49
N VAL A 78 21.70 -12.12 10.28
CA VAL A 78 21.23 -11.52 9.02
C VAL A 78 20.91 -12.61 7.98
N TYR A 79 20.21 -12.23 6.93
CA TYR A 79 20.09 -13.00 5.70
C TYR A 79 20.19 -12.09 4.47
N THR A 80 20.81 -12.59 3.39
CA THR A 80 20.78 -11.95 2.07
C THR A 80 19.57 -12.45 1.30
N LYS A 81 18.93 -11.56 0.55
CA LYS A 81 18.01 -11.91 -0.53
C LYS A 81 18.13 -10.90 -1.66
N ASP A 82 18.23 -11.40 -2.90
CA ASP A 82 18.66 -10.63 -4.07
C ASP A 82 19.90 -9.78 -3.76
N ASN A 83 19.86 -8.47 -4.04
CA ASN A 83 20.94 -7.52 -3.77
C ASN A 83 20.80 -6.81 -2.40
N PHE A 84 20.05 -7.38 -1.48
CA PHE A 84 19.70 -6.77 -0.19
C PHE A 84 20.10 -7.64 1.00
N LEU A 85 20.38 -7.02 2.15
CA LEU A 85 20.68 -7.67 3.41
C LEU A 85 19.69 -7.22 4.49
N PHE A 86 19.15 -8.17 5.23
CA PHE A 86 18.12 -7.96 6.24
C PHE A 86 18.61 -8.52 7.58
N PHE A 87 18.31 -7.83 8.69
CA PHE A 87 18.44 -8.41 10.02
C PHE A 87 17.39 -9.50 10.22
N LYS A 88 17.77 -10.58 10.91
CA LYS A 88 16.93 -11.77 11.11
C LYS A 88 16.35 -11.81 12.51
N VAL A 89 15.05 -11.54 12.60
CA VAL A 89 14.22 -11.76 13.80
C VAL A 89 13.85 -13.25 13.95
N LYS A 90 13.36 -13.68 15.12
CA LYS A 90 13.02 -15.09 15.39
C LYS A 90 11.67 -15.47 14.77
N ASN A 91 10.67 -14.60 14.86
CA ASN A 91 9.37 -14.75 14.22
C ASN A 91 8.76 -13.37 13.92
N ARG A 92 8.78 -12.95 12.65
CA ARG A 92 8.15 -11.69 12.21
C ARG A 92 6.62 -11.68 12.36
N LYS A 93 5.96 -12.83 12.54
CA LYS A 93 4.51 -12.90 12.86
C LYS A 93 4.22 -12.84 14.36
N SER A 94 5.19 -12.51 15.20
CA SER A 94 4.96 -12.37 16.65
C SER A 94 4.55 -10.96 17.05
N HIS A 95 3.83 -10.86 18.17
CA HIS A 95 3.55 -9.60 18.87
C HIS A 95 4.42 -9.43 20.13
N ASP A 96 5.41 -10.31 20.32
CA ASP A 96 6.38 -10.26 21.41
C ASP A 96 7.83 -10.08 20.90
N ASN A 97 8.80 -10.25 21.80
CA ASN A 97 10.23 -10.11 21.56
C ASN A 97 10.79 -11.01 20.44
N ASP A 98 10.07 -12.04 19.96
CA ASP A 98 10.51 -12.80 18.78
C ASP A 98 10.52 -11.96 17.49
N SER A 99 9.77 -10.85 17.45
CA SER A 99 9.81 -9.85 16.37
C SER A 99 11.01 -8.89 16.47
N ILE A 100 11.85 -9.03 17.49
CA ILE A 100 12.99 -8.14 17.77
C ILE A 100 14.30 -8.95 17.70
N VAL A 101 15.37 -8.29 17.26
CA VAL A 101 16.74 -8.80 17.35
C VAL A 101 17.66 -7.72 17.94
N ASN A 102 18.20 -7.99 19.12
CA ASN A 102 19.12 -7.10 19.81
C ASN A 102 20.50 -7.14 19.14
N PHE A 103 21.18 -5.99 19.11
CA PHE A 103 22.54 -5.88 18.60
C PHE A 103 23.56 -6.34 19.65
N THR A 104 24.60 -7.04 19.20
CA THR A 104 25.74 -7.49 20.02
C THR A 104 26.54 -6.34 20.64
N THR A 105 26.43 -5.14 20.07
CA THR A 105 26.98 -3.89 20.61
C THR A 105 26.06 -2.75 20.15
N PRO A 106 25.58 -1.88 21.06
CA PRO A 106 24.74 -0.74 20.67
C PRO A 106 25.47 0.21 19.72
N LEU A 107 24.74 0.77 18.76
CA LEU A 107 25.23 1.82 17.86
C LEU A 107 24.84 3.19 18.41
N ASN A 108 25.69 4.20 18.22
CA ASN A 108 25.38 5.58 18.61
C ASN A 108 25.22 6.46 17.37
N ALA A 109 23.98 6.89 17.09
CA ALA A 109 23.64 7.82 16.00
C ALA A 109 23.23 9.16 16.62
N SER A 110 24.07 10.20 16.50
CA SER A 110 23.78 11.55 17.02
C SER A 110 23.30 11.60 18.49
N GLY A 111 23.77 10.68 19.33
CA GLY A 111 23.36 10.57 20.75
C GLY A 111 22.13 9.69 21.02
N LEU A 112 21.54 9.06 19.99
CA LEU A 112 20.61 7.93 20.13
C LEU A 112 21.41 6.63 20.25
N GLU A 113 21.13 5.86 21.31
CA GLU A 113 21.68 4.52 21.47
C GLU A 113 20.71 3.51 20.84
N ILE A 114 21.05 3.03 19.64
CA ILE A 114 20.32 1.99 18.92
C ILE A 114 20.77 0.63 19.47
N ILE A 115 19.86 -0.09 20.11
CA ILE A 115 20.13 -1.36 20.82
C ILE A 115 19.68 -2.60 20.04
N GLY A 116 18.89 -2.44 18.99
CA GLY A 116 18.39 -3.55 18.19
C GLY A 116 17.57 -3.12 16.98
N TYR A 117 17.00 -4.11 16.31
CA TYR A 117 16.15 -3.97 15.15
C TYR A 117 14.86 -4.78 15.34
N THR A 118 13.75 -4.29 14.79
CA THR A 118 12.44 -4.95 14.81
C THR A 118 11.94 -5.16 13.38
N ASP A 119 11.28 -6.30 13.14
CA ASP A 119 10.57 -6.62 11.92
C ASP A 119 9.31 -7.42 12.26
N GLN A 120 8.15 -6.88 11.92
CA GLN A 120 6.86 -7.46 12.22
C GLN A 120 5.93 -7.39 10.99
N TYR A 121 5.26 -8.50 10.72
CA TYR A 121 4.13 -8.58 9.80
C TYR A 121 2.86 -8.91 10.59
N THR A 122 1.93 -7.97 10.59
CA THR A 122 0.61 -8.13 11.22
C THR A 122 -0.47 -8.11 10.14
N ASN A 123 -1.37 -9.07 10.18
CA ASN A 123 -2.56 -9.10 9.33
C ASN A 123 -3.80 -9.06 10.22
N LEU A 124 -4.56 -7.95 10.14
CA LEU A 124 -5.79 -7.73 10.89
C LEU A 124 -7.05 -8.03 10.04
N GLY A 125 -6.88 -8.74 8.92
CA GLY A 125 -7.96 -9.13 8.01
C GLY A 125 -8.67 -7.92 7.41
N LYS A 126 -9.79 -7.53 8.02
CA LYS A 126 -10.59 -6.35 7.62
C LYS A 126 -9.86 -5.03 7.77
N ASP A 127 -9.05 -4.92 8.83
CA ASP A 127 -8.37 -3.67 9.17
C ASP A 127 -7.03 -3.53 8.41
N GLY A 128 -6.65 -4.58 7.67
CA GLY A 128 -5.58 -4.54 6.68
C GLY A 128 -4.33 -5.30 7.05
N ARG A 129 -3.30 -5.13 6.21
CA ARG A 129 -1.96 -5.71 6.36
C ARG A 129 -0.99 -4.60 6.73
N TYR A 130 -0.14 -4.86 7.71
CA TYR A 130 0.82 -3.93 8.28
C TYR A 130 2.21 -4.56 8.23
N TYR A 131 3.13 -3.92 7.51
CA TYR A 131 4.52 -4.34 7.40
C TYR A 131 5.37 -3.33 8.18
N ASN A 132 5.78 -3.70 9.39
CA ASN A 132 6.50 -2.83 10.32
C ASN A 132 7.99 -3.22 10.33
N TRP A 133 8.89 -2.25 10.28
CA TRP A 133 10.33 -2.49 10.47
C TRP A 133 11.09 -1.25 10.95
N GLY A 134 12.16 -1.45 11.71
CA GLY A 134 12.99 -0.32 12.14
C GLY A 134 13.88 -0.62 13.34
N PHE A 135 14.25 0.42 14.08
CA PHE A 135 15.24 0.35 15.16
C PHE A 135 14.60 0.44 16.54
N VAL A 136 15.14 -0.34 17.48
CA VAL A 136 14.89 -0.20 18.91
C VAL A 136 15.96 0.71 19.49
N VAL A 137 15.57 1.80 20.15
CA VAL A 137 16.50 2.79 20.73
C VAL A 137 16.17 3.06 22.20
N LYS A 138 17.18 3.44 23.01
CA LYS A 138 16.94 3.86 24.39
C LYS A 138 16.41 5.30 24.50
N GLY A 139 15.57 5.49 25.51
CA GLY A 139 14.84 6.72 25.80
C GLY A 139 13.36 6.60 25.47
N ASN A 140 12.57 7.54 25.99
CA ASN A 140 11.16 7.71 25.63
C ASN A 140 11.01 8.49 24.30
N PRO A 141 9.87 8.39 23.58
CA PRO A 141 9.69 9.03 22.28
C PRO A 141 9.94 10.54 22.28
N ALA A 142 9.55 11.22 23.36
CA ALA A 142 9.69 12.67 23.51
C ALA A 142 11.15 13.13 23.69
N ASP A 143 12.07 12.27 24.15
CA ASP A 143 13.52 12.54 24.18
C ASP A 143 14.24 12.00 22.93
N VAL A 144 13.70 10.95 22.29
CA VAL A 144 14.21 10.42 21.01
C VAL A 144 14.03 11.44 19.89
N ILE A 145 12.85 12.06 19.76
CA ILE A 145 12.57 13.07 18.73
C ILE A 145 13.51 14.29 18.81
N LYS A 146 13.98 14.66 20.00
CA LYS A 146 14.95 15.77 20.21
C LYS A 146 16.33 15.49 19.63
N LYS A 147 16.67 14.22 19.39
CA LYS A 147 17.98 13.75 18.90
C LYS A 147 17.97 13.32 17.43
N LEU A 148 16.78 13.21 16.82
CA LEU A 148 16.66 12.92 15.39
C LEU A 148 17.19 14.09 14.54
N PRO A 149 17.66 13.81 13.31
CA PRO A 149 17.99 14.86 12.34
C PRO A 149 16.84 15.85 12.17
N ALA A 150 17.13 17.16 12.15
CA ALA A 150 16.11 18.20 12.19
C ALA A 150 15.14 18.15 10.99
N ASN A 151 15.58 17.65 9.83
CA ASN A 151 14.74 17.39 8.66
C ASN A 151 13.70 16.27 8.91
N VAL A 152 14.00 15.29 9.75
CA VAL A 152 13.08 14.21 10.16
C VAL A 152 12.17 14.70 11.28
N ALA A 153 12.76 15.25 12.36
CA ALA A 153 12.03 15.71 13.54
C ALA A 153 10.97 16.78 13.21
N SER A 154 11.22 17.65 12.23
CA SER A 154 10.25 18.67 11.79
C SER A 154 9.10 18.15 10.94
N GLN A 155 9.16 16.90 10.45
CA GLN A 155 8.06 16.23 9.73
C GLN A 155 7.13 15.44 10.67
N LEU A 156 7.67 14.89 11.76
CA LEU A 156 6.91 14.15 12.77
C LEU A 156 5.88 15.04 13.50
N ARG A 157 4.68 14.53 13.75
CA ARG A 157 3.61 15.16 14.54
C ARG A 157 3.18 14.23 15.65
N GLN A 158 2.88 14.76 16.83
CA GLN A 158 2.33 13.95 17.92
C GLN A 158 0.89 13.56 17.59
N ASP A 159 0.56 12.28 17.78
CA ASP A 159 -0.79 11.73 17.71
C ASP A 159 -0.96 10.76 18.88
N GLY A 160 -1.80 11.11 19.85
CA GLY A 160 -1.82 10.44 21.16
C GLY A 160 -0.43 10.43 21.84
N ASP A 161 0.03 9.23 22.21
CA ASP A 161 1.32 9.00 22.86
C ASP A 161 2.47 8.70 21.88
N ILE A 162 2.21 8.68 20.57
CA ILE A 162 3.20 8.41 19.52
C ILE A 162 3.49 9.64 18.66
N PHE A 163 4.61 9.63 17.93
CA PHE A 163 4.90 10.66 16.91
C PHE A 163 4.93 10.05 15.52
N ILE A 164 4.16 10.59 14.58
CA ILE A 164 3.96 10.05 13.23
C ILE A 164 4.35 11.09 12.18
N LYS A 165 5.09 10.66 11.15
CA LYS A 165 5.10 11.28 9.81
C LYS A 165 4.31 10.32 8.92
N ALA A 166 3.21 10.78 8.35
CA ALA A 166 2.38 10.00 7.42
C ALA A 166 2.56 10.48 5.97
N GLU A 167 2.60 9.55 5.03
CA GLU A 167 2.45 9.77 3.60
C GLU A 167 1.48 8.74 3.00
N TRP A 168 0.74 9.09 1.94
CA TRP A 168 -0.21 8.18 1.29
C TRP A 168 -0.26 8.30 -0.24
N LYS A 169 -0.72 7.25 -0.92
CA LYS A 169 -1.06 7.29 -2.36
C LYS A 169 -2.21 6.33 -2.73
N PRO A 170 -2.87 6.51 -3.89
CA PRO A 170 -3.82 5.53 -4.44
C PRO A 170 -3.13 4.19 -4.77
N SER A 171 -3.74 3.06 -4.42
CA SER A 171 -3.18 1.73 -4.69
C SER A 171 -3.36 1.26 -6.13
N LYS A 172 -4.13 1.99 -6.95
CA LYS A 172 -4.38 1.68 -8.37
C LYS A 172 -3.46 2.46 -9.33
N ASP A 173 -2.58 3.28 -8.79
CA ASP A 173 -1.63 4.10 -9.54
C ASP A 173 -0.27 4.05 -8.82
N ASP A 174 0.51 3.02 -9.12
CA ASP A 174 1.82 2.83 -8.50
C ASP A 174 2.82 3.94 -8.88
N ALA A 175 2.56 4.69 -9.96
CA ALA A 175 3.33 5.87 -10.37
C ALA A 175 2.88 7.16 -9.68
N ALA A 176 1.78 7.16 -8.93
CA ALA A 176 1.35 8.32 -8.16
C ALA A 176 2.40 8.70 -7.10
N PRO A 177 2.74 10.00 -6.96
CA PRO A 177 3.63 10.45 -5.90
C PRO A 177 2.97 10.28 -4.52
N TRP A 178 3.79 9.94 -3.53
CA TRP A 178 3.42 10.00 -2.11
C TRP A 178 2.96 11.41 -1.72
N ARG A 179 1.91 11.49 -0.91
CA ARG A 179 1.26 12.73 -0.46
C ARG A 179 1.38 12.84 1.04
N ALA A 180 1.93 13.94 1.55
CA ALA A 180 2.09 14.15 2.98
C ALA A 180 0.74 14.19 3.73
N GLY A 181 0.72 13.65 4.95
CA GLY A 181 -0.46 13.46 5.77
C GLY A 181 -1.03 12.04 5.66
N THR A 182 -2.16 11.82 6.32
CA THR A 182 -2.92 10.56 6.27
C THR A 182 -4.18 10.72 5.40
N ASN A 183 -4.69 9.62 4.84
CA ASN A 183 -6.01 9.56 4.18
C ASN A 183 -7.07 8.87 5.08
N THR A 184 -6.65 8.47 6.29
CA THR A 184 -7.38 7.67 7.26
C THR A 184 -7.37 8.39 8.62
N PRO A 185 -8.51 8.56 9.31
CA PRO A 185 -8.55 9.12 10.67
C PRO A 185 -7.70 8.31 11.66
N SER A 186 -7.20 8.97 12.71
CA SER A 186 -6.44 8.25 13.74
C SER A 186 -7.33 7.23 14.46
N GLY A 187 -6.82 6.00 14.62
CA GLY A 187 -7.58 4.87 15.16
C GLY A 187 -8.50 4.15 14.15
N GLU A 188 -8.60 4.60 12.91
CA GLU A 188 -9.34 3.90 11.83
C GLU A 188 -8.41 3.04 10.95
N PRO A 189 -8.92 1.95 10.33
CA PRO A 189 -8.15 1.11 9.41
C PRO A 189 -7.92 1.80 8.06
N PRO A 190 -6.77 1.58 7.38
CA PRO A 190 -6.42 2.28 6.15
C PRO A 190 -7.48 2.20 5.05
N LYS A 191 -7.83 3.37 4.50
CA LYS A 191 -8.95 3.52 3.57
C LYS A 191 -8.80 2.72 2.27
N LEU A 192 -9.90 2.07 1.86
CA LEU A 192 -10.02 1.22 0.66
C LEU A 192 -9.36 1.85 -0.58
N GLY A 193 -8.47 1.09 -1.22
CA GLY A 193 -7.83 1.50 -2.47
C GLY A 193 -6.75 2.56 -2.29
N THR A 194 -6.26 2.77 -1.06
CA THR A 194 -5.07 3.57 -0.76
C THR A 194 -4.04 2.79 0.03
N VAL A 195 -2.79 3.26 -0.05
CA VAL A 195 -1.66 2.76 0.72
C VAL A 195 -1.09 3.92 1.50
N GLU A 196 -0.70 3.66 2.74
CA GLU A 196 -0.05 4.62 3.62
C GLU A 196 1.33 4.11 4.03
N LEU A 197 2.26 5.04 4.18
CA LEU A 197 3.63 4.83 4.63
C LEU A 197 3.85 5.77 5.81
N LEU A 198 4.06 5.19 6.99
CA LEU A 198 4.25 5.92 8.24
C LEU A 198 5.70 5.75 8.71
N LEU A 199 6.31 6.83 9.19
CA LEU A 199 7.45 6.76 10.11
C LEU A 199 6.94 7.12 11.51
N MET A 200 7.09 6.22 12.46
CA MET A 200 6.51 6.32 13.81
C MET A 200 7.57 6.20 14.90
N LEU A 201 7.39 6.95 15.99
CA LEU A 201 8.10 6.80 17.26
C LEU A 201 7.09 6.32 18.31
N GLU A 202 7.24 5.09 18.77
CA GLU A 202 6.34 4.40 19.69
C GLU A 202 7.10 3.89 20.92
N ALA A 203 6.55 4.02 22.12
CA ALA A 203 7.18 3.51 23.35
C ALA A 203 6.90 2.01 23.53
N THR A 204 7.95 1.19 23.60
CA THR A 204 7.83 -0.25 23.94
C THR A 204 8.00 -0.53 25.43
N SER A 205 8.74 0.34 26.12
CA SER A 205 8.88 0.32 27.57
C SER A 205 9.13 1.73 28.11
N ALA A 206 9.20 1.91 29.42
CA ALA A 206 9.43 3.21 30.05
C ALA A 206 10.77 3.89 29.65
N ASN A 207 11.68 3.17 28.99
CA ASN A 207 12.97 3.69 28.55
C ASN A 207 13.40 3.16 27.15
N GLU A 208 12.46 2.65 26.35
CA GLU A 208 12.75 2.17 24.99
C GLU A 208 11.68 2.65 23.99
N THR A 209 12.15 3.03 22.81
CA THR A 209 11.33 3.53 21.71
C THR A 209 11.62 2.73 20.44
N HIS A 210 10.58 2.30 19.76
CA HIS A 210 10.63 1.90 18.36
C HIS A 210 10.64 3.14 17.46
N ILE A 211 11.69 3.30 16.65
CA ILE A 211 11.67 4.15 15.46
C ILE A 211 11.38 3.22 14.29
N ILE A 212 10.13 3.19 13.81
CA ILE A 212 9.67 2.19 12.84
C ILE A 212 8.99 2.81 11.63
N CYS A 213 9.29 2.25 10.47
CA CYS A 213 8.49 2.39 9.27
C CYS A 213 7.33 1.40 9.31
N SER A 214 6.12 1.82 8.96
CA SER A 214 4.96 0.98 8.70
C SER A 214 4.46 1.23 7.28
N LEU A 215 4.32 0.17 6.50
CA LEU A 215 3.63 0.18 5.21
C LEU A 215 2.27 -0.52 5.40
N GLN A 216 1.17 0.15 5.10
CA GLN A 216 -0.17 -0.33 5.47
C GLN A 216 -1.27 -0.09 4.41
N GLY A 217 -2.34 -0.87 4.49
CA GLY A 217 -3.54 -0.73 3.64
C GLY A 217 -3.55 -1.63 2.40
N THR A 218 -4.01 -1.10 1.25
CA THR A 218 -4.18 -1.87 0.00
C THR A 218 -2.85 -2.09 -0.75
N VAL A 219 -1.84 -2.61 -0.05
CA VAL A 219 -0.46 -2.78 -0.55
C VAL A 219 -0.41 -3.73 -1.75
N THR A 220 0.02 -3.22 -2.91
CA THR A 220 0.22 -3.97 -4.16
C THR A 220 1.49 -4.82 -4.13
N GLN A 221 1.63 -5.73 -5.10
CA GLN A 221 2.84 -6.55 -5.24
C GLN A 221 4.09 -5.68 -5.49
N ASP A 222 3.98 -4.68 -6.37
CA ASP A 222 5.09 -3.79 -6.72
C ASP A 222 5.42 -2.78 -5.62
N ILE A 223 4.42 -2.25 -4.89
CA ILE A 223 4.69 -1.45 -3.68
C ILE A 223 5.41 -2.32 -2.64
N LEU A 224 4.93 -3.54 -2.35
CA LEU A 224 5.63 -4.41 -1.40
C LEU A 224 7.07 -4.66 -1.85
N LYS A 225 7.30 -4.92 -3.14
CA LYS A 225 8.64 -5.16 -3.69
C LYS A 225 9.57 -3.96 -3.56
N ALA A 226 9.06 -2.73 -3.67
CA ALA A 226 9.85 -1.51 -3.57
C ALA A 226 10.31 -1.18 -2.13
N HIS A 227 9.62 -1.67 -1.10
CA HIS A 227 9.87 -1.35 0.31
C HIS A 227 10.35 -2.59 1.12
N ARG A 228 9.77 -3.77 0.86
CA ARG A 228 9.99 -5.06 1.55
C ARG A 228 10.15 -6.24 0.55
N PRO A 229 11.19 -6.24 -0.31
CA PRO A 229 11.43 -7.32 -1.26
C PRO A 229 11.76 -8.65 -0.59
N ASP A 230 12.14 -8.67 0.70
CA ASP A 230 12.26 -9.90 1.47
C ASP A 230 10.95 -10.68 1.52
N LEU A 231 9.82 -9.99 1.71
CA LEU A 231 8.49 -10.58 1.80
C LEU A 231 7.89 -10.98 0.45
N TYR A 232 8.40 -10.44 -0.67
CA TYR A 232 7.79 -10.60 -1.99
C TYR A 232 7.53 -12.07 -2.35
N ASP A 233 8.56 -12.93 -2.35
CA ASP A 233 8.38 -14.36 -2.63
C ASP A 233 7.69 -15.13 -1.51
N GLU A 234 7.72 -14.65 -0.25
CA GLU A 234 6.96 -15.29 0.83
C GLU A 234 5.44 -15.18 0.57
N MET A 235 5.00 -14.13 -0.13
CA MET A 235 3.58 -13.82 -0.36
C MET A 235 3.08 -14.07 -1.79
N TYR A 236 3.95 -14.02 -2.81
CA TYR A 236 3.55 -13.98 -4.22
C TYR A 236 4.29 -14.95 -5.16
N ASN A 237 5.15 -15.85 -4.66
CA ASN A 237 5.78 -16.86 -5.54
C ASN A 237 4.75 -17.81 -6.18
N ASN A 238 5.08 -18.43 -7.32
CA ASN A 238 4.17 -19.27 -8.10
C ASN A 238 3.48 -20.38 -7.28
N LYS A 239 4.16 -21.02 -6.32
CA LYS A 239 3.56 -22.06 -5.46
C LYS A 239 2.50 -21.48 -4.52
N ILE A 240 2.78 -20.33 -3.91
CA ILE A 240 1.82 -19.60 -3.06
C ILE A 240 0.65 -19.12 -3.91
N THR A 241 0.90 -18.52 -5.08
CA THR A 241 -0.16 -18.07 -6.00
C THR A 241 -1.07 -19.22 -6.46
N VAL A 242 -0.52 -20.40 -6.79
CA VAL A 242 -1.32 -21.61 -7.09
C VAL A 242 -2.13 -22.09 -5.88
N GLN A 243 -1.56 -22.09 -4.67
CA GLN A 243 -2.30 -22.45 -3.45
C GLN A 243 -3.44 -21.47 -3.16
N LYS A 244 -3.20 -20.17 -3.33
CA LYS A 244 -4.23 -19.12 -3.21
C LYS A 244 -5.35 -19.32 -4.24
N TRP A 245 -5.03 -19.67 -5.49
CA TRP A 245 -6.04 -20.02 -6.50
C TRP A 245 -6.88 -21.24 -6.12
N ILE A 246 -6.28 -22.29 -5.56
CA ILE A 246 -7.01 -23.49 -5.12
C ILE A 246 -8.01 -23.12 -4.01
N ILE A 247 -7.59 -22.34 -3.01
CA ILE A 247 -8.46 -21.94 -1.90
C ILE A 247 -9.56 -20.97 -2.39
N ALA A 248 -9.20 -19.96 -3.19
CA ALA A 248 -10.18 -19.03 -3.75
C ALA A 248 -11.21 -19.74 -4.66
N ALA A 249 -10.80 -20.76 -5.43
CA ALA A 249 -11.70 -21.59 -6.23
C ALA A 249 -12.69 -22.40 -5.37
N GLU A 250 -12.25 -22.91 -4.23
CA GLU A 250 -13.09 -23.61 -3.24
C GLU A 250 -14.13 -22.66 -2.62
N LEU A 251 -13.74 -21.43 -2.26
CA LEU A 251 -14.63 -20.40 -1.71
C LEU A 251 -15.74 -19.96 -2.69
N ILE A 252 -15.43 -19.82 -3.98
CA ILE A 252 -16.42 -19.39 -5.01
C ILE A 252 -17.30 -20.53 -5.53
N LYS A 253 -17.01 -21.81 -5.24
CA LYS A 253 -17.65 -22.95 -5.95
C LYS A 253 -19.16 -23.04 -5.76
N ASN A 254 -19.67 -22.54 -4.64
CA ASN A 254 -21.08 -22.55 -4.27
C ASN A 254 -21.78 -21.20 -4.56
N PHE A 255 -21.05 -20.18 -5.00
CA PHE A 255 -21.62 -18.84 -5.20
C PHE A 255 -22.55 -18.79 -6.41
N GLN A 256 -23.82 -18.50 -6.17
CA GLN A 256 -24.81 -18.27 -7.22
C GLN A 256 -25.11 -16.77 -7.35
N MET A 257 -25.20 -16.27 -8.57
CA MET A 257 -25.55 -14.88 -8.86
C MET A 257 -27.02 -14.61 -8.48
N GLY A 258 -27.86 -15.64 -8.51
CA GLY A 258 -29.29 -15.57 -8.20
C GLY A 258 -30.10 -15.16 -9.42
N ARG A 259 -31.04 -16.03 -9.81
CA ARG A 259 -31.86 -15.89 -11.02
C ARG A 259 -32.73 -14.64 -11.00
N LEU A 260 -32.95 -14.07 -12.19
CA LEU A 260 -33.96 -13.02 -12.39
C LEU A 260 -35.39 -13.58 -12.32
N PHE A 261 -35.59 -14.82 -12.75
CA PHE A 261 -36.83 -15.57 -12.65
C PHE A 261 -36.56 -17.08 -12.64
N ASN A 262 -37.41 -17.83 -11.96
CA ASN A 262 -37.28 -19.27 -11.73
C ASN A 262 -38.17 -20.11 -12.66
N SER A 263 -39.17 -19.48 -13.29
CA SER A 263 -40.08 -20.11 -14.24
C SER A 263 -40.54 -19.15 -15.35
N ASN A 264 -41.18 -19.70 -16.38
CA ASN A 264 -41.75 -18.91 -17.47
C ASN A 264 -42.92 -18.03 -16.99
N GLU A 265 -43.68 -18.49 -16.01
CA GLU A 265 -44.80 -17.74 -15.42
C GLU A 265 -44.28 -16.51 -14.66
N GLU A 266 -43.17 -16.66 -13.92
CA GLU A 266 -42.49 -15.54 -13.26
C GLU A 266 -41.90 -14.56 -14.28
N LYS A 267 -41.25 -15.05 -15.34
CA LYS A 267 -40.78 -14.23 -16.47
C LYS A 267 -41.92 -13.42 -17.10
N GLN A 268 -43.05 -14.07 -17.41
CA GLN A 268 -44.21 -13.42 -18.02
C GLN A 268 -44.85 -12.40 -17.07
N LYS A 269 -44.90 -12.68 -15.76
CA LYS A 269 -45.35 -11.71 -14.77
C LYS A 269 -44.46 -10.46 -14.76
N ILE A 270 -43.13 -10.61 -14.67
CA ILE A 270 -42.17 -9.50 -14.70
C ILE A 270 -42.35 -8.66 -15.98
N LEU A 271 -42.56 -9.31 -17.13
CA LEU A 271 -42.84 -8.66 -18.41
C LEU A 271 -44.15 -7.83 -18.37
N GLN A 272 -45.25 -8.41 -17.90
CA GLN A 272 -46.55 -7.72 -17.84
C GLN A 272 -46.56 -6.58 -16.82
N ASP A 273 -45.95 -6.76 -15.64
CA ASP A 273 -45.82 -5.72 -14.61
C ASP A 273 -44.98 -4.53 -15.12
N THR A 274 -43.88 -4.83 -15.84
CA THR A 274 -43.00 -3.83 -16.48
C THR A 274 -43.74 -3.04 -17.57
N ILE A 275 -44.41 -3.74 -18.50
CA ILE A 275 -45.14 -3.11 -19.60
C ILE A 275 -46.34 -2.29 -19.08
N SER A 276 -47.06 -2.78 -18.06
CA SER A 276 -48.18 -2.07 -17.44
C SER A 276 -47.73 -0.79 -16.74
N THR A 277 -46.57 -0.83 -16.07
CA THR A 277 -45.96 0.35 -15.44
C THR A 277 -45.53 1.39 -16.48
N LEU A 278 -44.91 0.96 -17.58
CA LEU A 278 -44.51 1.86 -18.66
C LEU A 278 -45.72 2.49 -19.39
N LYS A 279 -46.78 1.71 -19.61
CA LYS A 279 -48.07 2.18 -20.15
C LYS A 279 -48.72 3.24 -19.26
N LYS A 280 -48.79 3.00 -17.95
CA LYS A 280 -49.33 3.95 -16.97
C LYS A 280 -48.61 5.30 -17.01
N ASN A 281 -47.30 5.30 -17.23
CA ASN A 281 -46.47 6.50 -17.19
C ASN A 281 -46.44 7.29 -18.52
N ASN A 282 -46.72 6.64 -19.68
CA ASN A 282 -46.65 7.28 -21.00
C ASN A 282 -47.79 6.78 -21.92
N PRO A 283 -49.07 6.95 -21.57
CA PRO A 283 -50.19 6.20 -22.15
C PRO A 283 -50.47 6.47 -23.64
N ASN A 284 -49.92 7.53 -24.23
CA ASN A 284 -50.34 8.05 -25.54
C ASN A 284 -49.80 7.25 -26.75
N HIS A 285 -48.83 6.35 -26.57
CA HIS A 285 -48.27 5.58 -27.69
C HIS A 285 -49.28 4.54 -28.25
N PRO A 286 -49.28 4.27 -29.57
CA PRO A 286 -50.21 3.34 -30.20
C PRO A 286 -49.98 1.87 -29.80
N LEU A 287 -50.99 1.02 -30.03
CA LEU A 287 -50.93 -0.41 -29.68
C LEU A 287 -49.70 -1.14 -30.25
N ALA A 288 -49.31 -0.82 -31.49
CA ALA A 288 -48.15 -1.43 -32.15
C ALA A 288 -46.82 -1.12 -31.43
N TYR A 289 -46.62 0.12 -30.95
CA TYR A 289 -45.46 0.46 -30.11
C TYR A 289 -45.40 -0.40 -28.85
N TRP A 290 -46.54 -0.64 -28.20
CA TRP A 290 -46.60 -1.49 -27.02
C TRP A 290 -46.36 -2.97 -27.31
N GLN A 291 -46.74 -3.45 -28.50
CA GLN A 291 -46.45 -4.82 -28.94
C GLN A 291 -44.95 -4.99 -29.19
N GLU A 292 -44.33 -4.11 -29.99
CA GLU A 292 -42.88 -4.13 -30.22
C GLU A 292 -42.08 -3.95 -28.93
N LEU A 293 -42.49 -3.06 -28.02
CA LEU A 293 -41.83 -2.89 -26.73
C LEU A 293 -41.96 -4.14 -25.85
N THR A 294 -43.08 -4.85 -25.92
CA THR A 294 -43.26 -6.13 -25.21
C THR A 294 -42.34 -7.21 -25.78
N GLU A 295 -42.17 -7.26 -27.10
CA GLU A 295 -41.23 -8.18 -27.75
C GLU A 295 -39.77 -7.88 -27.35
N ILE A 296 -39.34 -6.61 -27.42
CA ILE A 296 -37.99 -6.17 -27.01
C ILE A 296 -37.71 -6.53 -25.55
N GLN A 297 -38.70 -6.36 -24.67
CA GLN A 297 -38.58 -6.70 -23.24
C GLN A 297 -38.57 -8.22 -23.01
N ASN A 298 -39.37 -9.00 -23.76
CA ASN A 298 -39.29 -10.46 -23.71
C ASN A 298 -37.91 -10.96 -24.16
N ASN A 299 -37.41 -10.46 -25.29
CA ASN A 299 -36.13 -10.85 -25.88
C ASN A 299 -34.95 -10.49 -24.95
N PHE A 300 -35.02 -9.37 -24.24
CA PHE A 300 -34.07 -9.02 -23.17
C PHE A 300 -34.07 -10.07 -22.04
N LEU A 301 -35.24 -10.51 -21.58
CA LEU A 301 -35.35 -11.53 -20.52
C LEU A 301 -34.84 -12.89 -21.00
N ASP A 302 -35.04 -13.26 -22.27
CA ASP A 302 -34.45 -14.45 -22.88
C ASP A 302 -32.93 -14.36 -23.04
N ASP A 303 -32.40 -13.20 -23.42
CA ASP A 303 -30.95 -12.96 -23.47
C ASP A 303 -30.30 -13.13 -22.09
N VAL A 304 -30.89 -12.51 -21.05
CA VAL A 304 -30.39 -12.61 -19.67
C VAL A 304 -30.37 -14.07 -19.18
N ALA A 305 -31.46 -14.82 -19.37
CA ALA A 305 -31.53 -16.20 -18.88
C ALA A 305 -30.66 -17.19 -19.68
N ARG A 306 -30.45 -16.94 -20.98
CA ARG A 306 -29.51 -17.72 -21.81
C ARG A 306 -28.06 -17.51 -21.39
N ASP A 307 -27.69 -16.25 -21.11
CA ASP A 307 -26.29 -15.87 -20.88
C ASP A 307 -25.88 -16.01 -19.39
N GLU A 308 -26.85 -16.14 -18.46
CA GLU A 308 -26.67 -16.33 -17.01
C GLU A 308 -25.56 -17.33 -16.61
N PRO A 309 -25.47 -18.57 -17.16
CA PRO A 309 -24.52 -19.56 -16.67
C PRO A 309 -23.05 -19.19 -16.95
N GLU A 310 -22.80 -18.59 -18.10
CA GLU A 310 -21.46 -18.14 -18.50
C GLU A 310 -21.10 -16.83 -17.78
N ASN A 311 -22.08 -15.94 -17.57
CA ASN A 311 -21.91 -14.73 -16.76
C ASN A 311 -21.61 -15.05 -15.29
N GLU A 312 -22.26 -16.07 -14.70
CA GLU A 312 -21.95 -16.52 -13.34
C GLU A 312 -20.54 -17.15 -13.27
N LYS A 313 -20.19 -18.01 -14.22
CA LYS A 313 -18.84 -18.59 -14.33
C LYS A 313 -17.75 -17.51 -14.41
N ASN A 314 -17.97 -16.45 -15.20
CA ASN A 314 -16.98 -15.38 -15.34
C ASN A 314 -16.96 -14.42 -14.14
N LEU A 315 -18.10 -14.14 -13.49
CA LEU A 315 -18.14 -13.40 -12.22
C LEU A 315 -17.42 -14.15 -11.10
N ARG A 316 -17.65 -15.47 -10.98
CA ARG A 316 -16.92 -16.37 -10.05
C ARG A 316 -15.40 -16.29 -10.29
N ALA A 317 -14.96 -16.44 -11.54
CA ALA A 317 -13.54 -16.36 -11.90
C ALA A 317 -12.91 -15.00 -11.54
N LEU A 318 -13.63 -13.89 -11.75
CA LEU A 318 -13.19 -12.55 -11.35
C LEU A 318 -13.12 -12.39 -9.83
N MET A 319 -14.07 -12.94 -9.07
CA MET A 319 -14.03 -12.93 -7.60
C MET A 319 -12.79 -13.66 -7.07
N ALA A 320 -12.45 -14.84 -7.61
CA ALA A 320 -11.21 -15.52 -7.23
C ALA A 320 -9.95 -14.73 -7.65
N LEU A 321 -9.93 -14.09 -8.84
CA LEU A 321 -8.81 -13.24 -9.24
C LEU A 321 -8.58 -12.08 -8.26
N LEU A 322 -9.65 -11.44 -7.79
CA LEU A 322 -9.59 -10.36 -6.80
C LEU A 322 -9.08 -10.87 -5.45
N MET A 323 -9.60 -12.00 -4.96
CA MET A 323 -9.14 -12.69 -3.75
C MET A 323 -7.65 -13.03 -3.81
N VAL A 324 -7.19 -13.68 -4.89
CA VAL A 324 -5.80 -14.12 -5.07
C VAL A 324 -4.82 -12.94 -5.17
N ASN A 325 -5.26 -11.80 -5.69
CA ASN A 325 -4.41 -10.61 -5.80
C ASN A 325 -4.35 -9.79 -4.51
N ALA A 326 -5.45 -9.70 -3.74
CA ALA A 326 -5.54 -8.80 -2.59
C ALA A 326 -5.26 -9.45 -1.22
N MET A 327 -5.70 -10.70 -1.01
CA MET A 327 -5.54 -11.43 0.27
C MET A 327 -4.18 -12.13 0.32
N ASP A 328 -3.65 -12.41 1.51
CA ASP A 328 -2.57 -13.39 1.66
C ASP A 328 -3.12 -14.84 1.71
N ILE A 329 -2.23 -15.83 1.83
CA ILE A 329 -2.60 -17.25 1.87
C ILE A 329 -3.23 -17.69 3.19
N ASP A 330 -3.06 -16.94 4.27
CA ASP A 330 -3.59 -17.28 5.59
C ASP A 330 -5.00 -16.68 5.73
N GLN A 331 -5.23 -15.43 5.33
CA GLN A 331 -6.57 -14.85 5.15
C GLN A 331 -7.51 -15.75 4.34
N LEU A 332 -7.00 -16.42 3.31
CA LEU A 332 -7.79 -17.33 2.48
C LEU A 332 -8.15 -18.65 3.18
N LYS A 333 -7.32 -19.14 4.12
CA LYS A 333 -7.64 -20.32 4.96
C LYS A 333 -8.59 -19.97 6.09
N ASP A 334 -8.41 -18.78 6.66
CA ASP A 334 -9.17 -18.28 7.81
C ASP A 334 -10.56 -17.76 7.40
N THR A 335 -10.80 -17.59 6.10
CA THR A 335 -12.13 -17.36 5.51
C THR A 335 -12.95 -18.66 5.60
N PRO A 336 -14.10 -18.68 6.32
CA PRO A 336 -14.93 -19.88 6.41
C PRO A 336 -15.48 -20.30 5.03
N PRO A 337 -15.50 -21.61 4.69
CA PRO A 337 -15.93 -22.09 3.37
C PRO A 337 -17.42 -21.87 3.06
N GLU A 338 -18.23 -21.58 4.07
CA GLU A 338 -19.63 -21.15 3.96
C GLU A 338 -19.80 -19.62 3.79
N GLN A 339 -18.73 -18.83 3.97
CA GLN A 339 -18.79 -17.38 3.77
C GLN A 339 -18.95 -17.06 2.28
N SER A 340 -20.06 -16.40 1.92
CA SER A 340 -20.27 -15.92 0.56
C SER A 340 -19.12 -15.01 0.10
N PRO A 341 -18.55 -15.20 -1.12
CA PRO A 341 -17.39 -14.45 -1.57
C PRO A 341 -17.65 -12.95 -1.68
N ILE A 342 -18.91 -12.52 -1.83
CA ILE A 342 -19.31 -11.11 -1.71
C ILE A 342 -18.95 -10.58 -0.31
N VAL A 343 -19.28 -11.32 0.74
CA VAL A 343 -18.97 -10.92 2.12
C VAL A 343 -17.46 -10.95 2.32
N THR A 344 -16.74 -11.98 1.85
CA THR A 344 -15.26 -12.04 1.94
C THR A 344 -14.57 -10.86 1.27
N LEU A 345 -15.05 -10.42 0.09
CA LEU A 345 -14.50 -9.27 -0.65
C LEU A 345 -14.80 -7.92 0.03
N VAL A 346 -15.96 -7.78 0.67
CA VAL A 346 -16.28 -6.60 1.51
C VAL A 346 -15.46 -6.61 2.79
N THR A 347 -15.47 -7.73 3.54
CA THR A 347 -14.83 -7.78 4.85
C THR A 347 -13.32 -7.62 4.76
N ASN A 348 -12.65 -8.17 3.75
CA ASN A 348 -11.19 -7.99 3.58
C ASN A 348 -10.82 -6.66 2.89
N ASN A 349 -11.74 -5.69 2.80
CA ASN A 349 -11.51 -4.36 2.24
C ASN A 349 -10.93 -4.41 0.80
N ILE A 350 -11.57 -5.22 -0.07
CA ILE A 350 -11.16 -5.45 -1.47
C ILE A 350 -12.11 -4.72 -2.43
N MET A 351 -13.40 -4.71 -2.13
CA MET A 351 -14.44 -3.96 -2.85
C MET A 351 -15.48 -3.41 -1.87
N SER A 352 -16.09 -2.28 -2.21
CA SER A 352 -17.28 -1.80 -1.49
C SER A 352 -18.54 -2.57 -1.91
N VAL A 353 -19.61 -2.46 -1.11
CA VAL A 353 -20.91 -3.08 -1.42
C VAL A 353 -21.48 -2.54 -2.74
N GLU A 354 -21.36 -1.24 -2.98
CA GLU A 354 -21.82 -0.56 -4.20
C GLU A 354 -21.05 -1.06 -5.43
N GLN A 355 -19.73 -1.24 -5.30
CA GLN A 355 -18.90 -1.80 -6.36
C GLN A 355 -19.29 -3.24 -6.69
N LEU A 356 -19.64 -4.05 -5.69
CA LEU A 356 -20.09 -5.44 -5.90
C LEU A 356 -21.49 -5.51 -6.49
N VAL A 357 -22.40 -4.61 -6.09
CA VAL A 357 -23.74 -4.48 -6.71
C VAL A 357 -23.63 -4.03 -8.17
N GLN A 358 -22.77 -3.04 -8.48
CA GLN A 358 -22.51 -2.61 -9.85
C GLN A 358 -21.88 -3.74 -10.69
N LEU A 359 -20.86 -4.42 -10.15
CA LEU A 359 -20.19 -5.52 -10.84
C LEU A 359 -21.17 -6.66 -11.12
N LYS A 360 -22.01 -7.04 -10.15
CA LYS A 360 -23.09 -8.00 -10.34
C LYS A 360 -24.03 -7.55 -11.44
N GLY A 361 -24.44 -6.28 -11.47
CA GLY A 361 -25.33 -5.73 -12.50
C GLY A 361 -24.76 -5.80 -13.93
N GLU A 362 -23.48 -5.47 -14.11
CA GLU A 362 -22.80 -5.59 -15.41
C GLU A 362 -22.72 -7.04 -15.89
N PHE A 363 -22.40 -8.00 -15.01
CA PHE A 363 -22.41 -9.42 -15.37
C PHE A 363 -23.81 -9.98 -15.58
N GLN A 364 -24.80 -9.60 -14.77
CA GLN A 364 -26.15 -10.15 -14.86
C GLN A 364 -26.94 -9.61 -16.06
N TYR A 365 -26.71 -8.35 -16.44
CA TYR A 365 -27.54 -7.67 -17.44
C TYR A 365 -26.77 -6.96 -18.55
N GLY A 366 -25.48 -6.60 -18.38
CA GLY A 366 -24.83 -5.55 -19.17
C GLY A 366 -24.92 -5.72 -20.68
N ALA A 367 -24.66 -6.92 -21.21
CA ALA A 367 -24.74 -7.18 -22.66
C ALA A 367 -26.20 -7.10 -23.19
N ALA A 368 -27.13 -7.77 -22.52
CA ALA A 368 -28.55 -7.77 -22.88
C ALA A 368 -29.18 -6.37 -22.72
N LEU A 369 -28.77 -5.62 -21.71
CA LEU A 369 -29.24 -4.27 -21.42
C LEU A 369 -28.86 -3.30 -22.53
N ARG A 370 -27.59 -3.31 -22.97
CA ARG A 370 -27.13 -2.47 -24.10
C ARG A 370 -27.91 -2.77 -25.39
N LYS A 371 -28.14 -4.06 -25.70
CA LYS A 371 -28.97 -4.51 -26.84
C LYS A 371 -30.42 -4.04 -26.72
N ARG A 372 -31.02 -4.12 -25.52
CA ARG A 372 -32.36 -3.63 -25.20
C ARG A 372 -32.46 -2.11 -25.35
N GLU A 373 -31.50 -1.35 -24.83
CA GLU A 373 -31.50 0.11 -24.90
C GLU A 373 -31.41 0.62 -26.34
N GLU A 374 -30.57 0.01 -27.17
CA GLU A 374 -30.49 0.35 -28.59
C GLU A 374 -31.79 0.00 -29.34
N ALA A 375 -32.43 -1.13 -29.02
CA ALA A 375 -33.72 -1.50 -29.59
C ALA A 375 -34.85 -0.54 -29.16
N VAL A 376 -34.93 -0.18 -27.88
CA VAL A 376 -35.91 0.80 -27.36
C VAL A 376 -35.67 2.20 -27.96
N LYS A 377 -34.41 2.60 -28.17
CA LYS A 377 -34.07 3.86 -28.86
C LYS A 377 -34.62 3.85 -30.29
N LYS A 378 -34.31 2.82 -31.08
CA LYS A 378 -34.81 2.67 -32.47
C LYS A 378 -36.33 2.58 -32.55
N LEU A 379 -36.97 2.01 -31.53
CA LEU A 379 -38.43 1.99 -31.42
C LEU A 379 -38.99 3.41 -31.25
N LYS A 380 -38.50 4.18 -30.26
CA LYS A 380 -38.92 5.57 -30.04
C LYS A 380 -38.71 6.43 -31.28
N GLU A 381 -37.51 6.39 -31.87
CA GLU A 381 -37.17 7.12 -33.09
C GLU A 381 -38.16 6.86 -34.23
N ARG A 382 -38.73 5.65 -34.35
CA ARG A 382 -39.72 5.31 -35.39
C ARG A 382 -41.09 5.94 -35.13
N TYR A 383 -41.57 5.94 -33.89
CA TYR A 383 -42.90 6.44 -33.53
C TYR A 383 -42.91 7.95 -33.26
N ASP A 384 -41.84 8.51 -32.68
CA ASP A 384 -41.65 9.97 -32.50
C ASP A 384 -41.46 10.73 -33.84
N LEU A 385 -41.28 10.01 -34.95
CA LEU A 385 -41.31 10.50 -36.33
C LEU A 385 -42.64 10.25 -37.05
N ALA A 386 -43.52 9.40 -36.50
CA ALA A 386 -44.87 9.19 -37.01
C ALA A 386 -45.81 10.30 -36.52
N ASP A 387 -45.72 10.68 -35.24
CA ASP A 387 -46.52 11.75 -34.60
C ASP A 387 -46.19 13.19 -35.12
N LYS A 388 -45.36 13.30 -36.17
CA LYS A 388 -44.92 14.56 -36.80
C LYS A 388 -45.30 14.66 -38.29
N LYS A 389 -46.20 13.80 -38.77
CA LYS A 389 -46.66 13.73 -40.15
C LYS A 389 -48.18 13.79 -40.24
#